data_AF-A0A2A4N383-F1
#
_entry.id   AF-A0A2A4N383-F1
#
_cell.length_a   1.000
_cell.length_b   1.000
_cell.length_c   1.000
_cell.angle_alpha   90.00
_cell.angle_beta   90.00
_cell.angle_gamma   90.00
#
_symmetry.space_group_name_H-M   'P 1'
#
loop_
_entity.id
_entity.type
_entity.pdbx_description
1 polymer ?
#
loop_
_entity_poly.entity_id
_entity_poly.type
_entity_poly.pdbx_seq_one_letter_code
_entity_poly.pdbx_strand_id
1 'polypeptide(L)'
;MKLVIVLIILASGFQYSTSQNIYQKSYGNRSEQAKFNDGITTNDGGLILTGSFEDNLLLLKLNNSGDTLWTKFYRSDFWEKDIGVSVRQTSDDGYIVLANTYQGVSGYGIYLIKTDSLGDTLWTKMYTSNNSREIAYSIENSTDRGYIIYGASGSSNLSPTLTKLDSNGVIIWAKRYESNADGYYIDNKDFDLTNDGGYTILVYVFKRRWAGRLI
;
A
#
# COMPACT_ATOMS: atom_id res chain seq x y z
N MET A 1 32.27 -7.41 1.60
CA MET A 1 31.45 -8.64 1.52
C MET A 1 30.31 -8.35 0.57
N LYS A 2 30.20 -9.11 -0.53
CA LYS A 2 29.36 -8.77 -1.70
C LYS A 2 27.88 -9.11 -1.46
N LEU A 3 27.02 -8.23 -2.00
CA LEU A 3 25.57 -8.08 -1.86
C LEU A 3 24.83 -8.84 -2.98
N VAL A 4 23.72 -9.56 -2.71
CA VAL A 4 22.93 -10.37 -3.68
C VAL A 4 21.48 -10.57 -3.19
N ILE A 5 20.38 -10.23 -3.93
CA ILE A 5 18.94 -10.68 -3.80
C ILE A 5 18.05 -10.11 -4.93
N VAL A 6 17.18 -11.00 -5.47
CA VAL A 6 16.49 -11.14 -6.78
C VAL A 6 15.21 -10.32 -6.91
N LEU A 7 15.00 -9.65 -8.06
CA LEU A 7 13.69 -9.14 -8.51
C LEU A 7 13.31 -9.88 -9.81
N ILE A 8 12.25 -10.70 -9.77
CA ILE A 8 11.74 -11.37 -10.97
C ILE A 8 10.69 -10.46 -11.61
N ILE A 9 11.06 -9.78 -12.70
CA ILE A 9 10.10 -9.12 -13.59
C ILE A 9 9.79 -10.10 -14.73
N LEU A 10 8.54 -10.57 -14.80
CA LEU A 10 8.06 -11.38 -15.92
C LEU A 10 7.56 -10.42 -17.02
N ALA A 11 8.35 -10.23 -18.07
CA ALA A 11 7.86 -9.62 -19.30
C ALA A 11 7.19 -10.69 -20.16
N SER A 12 5.88 -10.63 -20.35
CA SER A 12 5.17 -11.47 -21.32
C SER A 12 5.31 -10.88 -22.73
N GLY A 13 6.41 -11.20 -23.39
CA GLY A 13 6.56 -11.10 -24.85
C GLY A 13 6.65 -12.51 -25.42
N PHE A 14 5.72 -12.90 -26.29
CA PHE A 14 5.70 -14.21 -26.94
C PHE A 14 7.00 -14.50 -27.71
N GLN A 15 7.82 -15.40 -27.20
CA GLN A 15 8.16 -16.73 -27.76
C GLN A 15 9.27 -17.33 -26.88
N TYR A 16 9.14 -18.62 -26.58
CA TYR A 16 9.97 -19.42 -25.64
C TYR A 16 11.35 -18.83 -25.32
N SER A 17 11.46 -18.19 -24.16
CA SER A 17 12.73 -17.93 -23.51
C SER A 17 12.49 -18.04 -22.02
N THR A 18 13.24 -18.91 -21.35
CA THR A 18 13.24 -19.03 -19.89
C THR A 18 13.40 -17.62 -19.31
N SER A 19 12.52 -17.24 -18.38
CA SER A 19 12.63 -15.94 -17.70
C SER A 19 14.01 -15.85 -17.05
N GLN A 20 14.95 -15.14 -17.68
CA GLN A 20 16.24 -14.86 -17.09
C GLN A 20 16.08 -13.66 -16.17
N ASN A 21 16.58 -13.77 -14.95
CA ASN A 21 16.68 -12.63 -14.04
C ASN A 21 17.73 -11.67 -14.59
N ILE A 22 17.30 -10.54 -15.16
CA ILE A 22 18.19 -9.57 -15.81
C ILE A 22 18.84 -8.63 -14.78
N TYR A 23 18.26 -8.49 -13.57
CA TYR A 23 18.77 -7.59 -12.55
C TYR A 23 18.40 -8.01 -11.12
N GLN A 24 19.35 -7.84 -10.18
CA GLN A 24 19.25 -8.35 -8.81
C GLN A 24 19.97 -7.42 -7.81
N LYS A 25 19.25 -6.76 -6.88
CA LYS A 25 19.82 -5.85 -5.86
C LYS A 25 19.07 -5.93 -4.51
N SER A 26 19.81 -6.15 -3.40
CA SER A 26 19.26 -6.26 -2.02
C SER A 26 19.40 -5.00 -1.18
N TYR A 27 18.51 -4.85 -0.20
CA TYR A 27 18.63 -3.86 0.88
C TYR A 27 18.50 -4.56 2.24
N GLY A 28 19.59 -4.52 3.04
CA GLY A 28 19.70 -5.17 4.36
C GLY A 28 20.57 -6.44 4.40
N ASN A 29 20.77 -7.02 5.59
CA ASN A 29 21.53 -8.26 5.80
C ASN A 29 20.60 -9.49 5.84
N ARG A 30 21.13 -10.71 6.01
CA ARG A 30 20.35 -11.95 5.94
C ARG A 30 19.25 -12.05 7.03
N SER A 31 19.41 -11.34 8.14
CA SER A 31 18.48 -11.28 9.29
C SER A 31 17.50 -10.10 9.23
N GLU A 32 17.83 -9.01 8.52
CA GLU A 32 17.07 -7.76 8.43
C GLU A 32 16.89 -7.40 6.94
N GLN A 33 15.81 -7.88 6.32
CA GLN A 33 15.53 -7.61 4.91
C GLN A 33 14.36 -6.64 4.77
N ALA A 34 14.51 -5.66 3.88
CA ALA A 34 13.40 -4.79 3.48
C ALA A 34 12.31 -5.64 2.80
N LYS A 35 11.05 -5.43 3.20
CA LYS A 35 9.87 -6.04 2.58
C LYS A 35 9.11 -4.96 1.84
N PHE A 36 9.03 -5.04 0.52
CA PHE A 36 8.26 -4.10 -0.30
C PHE A 36 6.86 -4.67 -0.58
N ASN A 37 5.85 -3.83 -0.44
CA ASN A 37 4.44 -4.22 -0.61
C ASN A 37 3.80 -3.61 -1.86
N ASP A 38 4.32 -2.46 -2.30
CA ASP A 38 3.88 -1.74 -3.50
C ASP A 38 5.04 -0.95 -4.11
N GLY A 39 4.90 -0.63 -5.39
CA GLY A 39 5.84 0.19 -6.12
C GLY A 39 5.35 0.53 -7.52
N ILE A 40 5.68 1.74 -7.98
CA ILE A 40 5.24 2.25 -9.29
C ILE A 40 6.41 2.87 -10.06
N THR A 41 6.25 2.97 -11.37
CA THR A 41 7.11 3.83 -12.20
C THR A 41 6.78 5.29 -11.95
N THR A 42 7.82 6.12 -11.90
CA THR A 42 7.69 7.57 -11.72
C THR A 42 7.87 8.29 -13.05
N ASN A 43 7.40 9.54 -13.14
CA ASN A 43 7.43 10.37 -14.37
C ASN A 43 8.85 10.53 -14.96
N ASP A 44 9.89 10.46 -14.12
CA ASP A 44 11.30 10.50 -14.53
C ASP A 44 11.83 9.16 -15.08
N GLY A 45 10.97 8.15 -15.23
CA GLY A 45 11.33 6.80 -15.67
C GLY A 45 11.98 5.93 -14.60
N GLY A 46 12.09 6.40 -13.36
CA GLY A 46 12.56 5.62 -12.22
C GLY A 46 11.44 4.80 -11.55
N LEU A 47 11.73 4.29 -10.36
CA LEU A 47 10.77 3.54 -9.53
C LEU A 47 10.69 4.16 -8.13
N ILE A 48 9.50 4.16 -7.54
CA ILE A 48 9.28 4.44 -6.12
C ILE A 48 8.65 3.20 -5.48
N LEU A 49 9.20 2.73 -4.37
CA LEU A 49 8.78 1.52 -3.67
C LEU A 49 8.45 1.84 -2.21
N THR A 50 7.40 1.23 -1.65
CA THR A 50 7.08 1.32 -0.23
C THR A 50 6.95 -0.04 0.45
N GLY A 51 7.19 -0.06 1.75
CA GLY A 51 7.20 -1.29 2.52
C GLY A 51 7.66 -1.08 3.97
N SER A 52 8.37 -2.06 4.51
CA SER A 52 8.92 -2.01 5.87
C SER A 52 10.35 -2.52 5.96
N PHE A 53 11.13 -1.95 6.86
CA PHE A 53 12.46 -2.44 7.27
C PHE A 53 12.64 -2.20 8.77
N GLU A 54 12.95 -3.27 9.52
CA GLU A 54 13.06 -3.21 11.00
C GLU A 54 11.84 -2.53 11.66
N ASP A 55 10.65 -2.91 11.22
CA ASP A 55 9.36 -2.34 11.67
C ASP A 55 9.13 -0.84 11.36
N ASN A 56 10.05 -0.21 10.63
CA ASN A 56 9.89 1.15 10.10
C ASN A 56 9.24 1.14 8.72
N LEU A 57 8.40 2.12 8.44
CA LEU A 57 7.93 2.39 7.10
C LEU A 57 9.11 2.81 6.23
N LEU A 58 9.25 2.16 5.09
CA LEU A 58 10.31 2.41 4.11
C LEU A 58 9.71 3.03 2.85
N LEU A 59 10.38 4.05 2.32
CA LEU A 59 10.20 4.57 0.97
C LEU A 59 11.56 4.61 0.26
N LEU A 60 11.62 4.04 -0.94
CA LEU A 60 12.86 3.87 -1.70
C LEU A 60 12.68 4.36 -3.12
N LYS A 61 13.51 5.32 -3.56
CA LYS A 61 13.52 5.80 -4.95
C LYS A 61 14.72 5.25 -5.70
N LEU A 62 14.45 4.75 -6.90
CA LEU A 62 15.44 4.29 -7.86
C LEU A 62 15.39 5.15 -9.13
N ASN A 63 16.52 5.22 -9.84
CA ASN A 63 16.58 5.72 -11.21
C ASN A 63 16.17 4.61 -12.21
N ASN A 64 16.15 4.94 -13.51
CA ASN A 64 15.78 3.99 -14.57
C ASN A 64 16.74 2.78 -14.73
N SER A 65 17.92 2.86 -14.11
CA SER A 65 18.96 1.82 -14.14
C SER A 65 18.92 0.94 -12.88
N GLY A 66 17.99 1.20 -11.96
CA GLY A 66 17.87 0.49 -10.68
C GLY A 66 18.81 1.00 -9.58
N ASP A 67 19.54 2.10 -9.83
CA ASP A 67 20.38 2.71 -8.81
C ASP A 67 19.56 3.50 -7.80
N THR A 68 20.01 3.44 -6.55
CA THR A 68 19.33 4.09 -5.43
C THR A 68 19.60 5.57 -5.49
N LEU A 69 18.54 6.36 -5.62
CA LEU A 69 18.63 7.82 -5.50
C LEU A 69 18.55 8.22 -4.04
N TRP A 70 17.59 7.65 -3.29
CA TRP A 70 17.45 7.89 -1.86
C TRP A 70 16.61 6.80 -1.18
N THR A 71 16.79 6.72 0.14
CA THR A 71 16.03 5.86 1.05
C THR A 71 15.53 6.71 2.21
N LYS A 72 14.23 6.63 2.51
CA LYS A 72 13.59 7.36 3.61
C LYS A 72 12.87 6.39 4.52
N PHE A 73 12.97 6.64 5.81
CA PHE A 73 12.22 5.92 6.84
C PHE A 73 11.26 6.88 7.51
N TYR A 74 10.04 6.42 7.72
CA TYR A 74 9.01 7.19 8.40
C TYR A 74 8.52 6.40 9.60
N ARG A 75 8.14 7.15 10.62
CA ARG A 75 7.48 6.63 11.81
C ARG A 75 6.24 7.46 12.08
N SER A 76 5.19 6.78 12.53
CA SER A 76 4.07 7.43 13.19
C SER A 76 4.46 7.76 14.63
N ASP A 77 3.57 8.46 15.34
CA ASP A 77 3.74 8.74 16.77
C ASP A 77 3.57 7.48 17.63
N PHE A 78 3.18 6.34 17.03
CA PHE A 78 3.11 5.04 17.67
C PHE A 78 4.45 4.31 17.52
N TRP A 79 5.07 3.96 18.65
CA TRP A 79 6.45 3.47 18.72
C TRP A 79 6.64 2.00 18.34
N GLU A 80 5.63 1.36 17.74
CA GLU A 80 5.64 -0.08 17.53
C GLU A 80 6.05 -0.46 16.10
N LYS A 81 5.13 -0.35 15.15
CA LYS A 81 5.36 -0.84 13.80
C LYS A 81 4.55 -0.09 12.75
N ASP A 82 5.24 0.38 11.73
CA ASP A 82 4.63 1.02 10.56
C ASP A 82 5.01 0.22 9.30
N ILE A 83 4.00 -0.15 8.51
CA ILE A 83 4.19 -0.94 7.29
C ILE A 83 3.64 -0.14 6.11
N GLY A 84 4.51 0.26 5.19
CA GLY A 84 4.12 0.84 3.91
C GLY A 84 3.27 -0.15 3.12
N VAL A 85 2.08 0.27 2.70
CA VAL A 85 1.08 -0.56 2.02
C VAL A 85 0.98 -0.19 0.54
N SER A 86 0.88 1.10 0.24
CA SER A 86 0.69 1.57 -1.13
C SER A 86 1.31 2.95 -1.35
N VAL A 87 1.79 3.22 -2.57
CA VAL A 87 2.42 4.49 -2.93
C VAL A 87 1.94 4.98 -4.29
N ARG A 88 1.62 6.27 -4.39
CA ARG A 88 1.32 6.93 -5.66
C ARG A 88 2.14 8.22 -5.82
N GLN A 89 2.57 8.49 -7.05
CA GLN A 89 3.17 9.78 -7.39
C GLN A 89 2.04 10.79 -7.53
N THR A 90 2.20 11.97 -6.94
CA THR A 90 1.19 13.04 -6.95
C THR A 90 1.47 14.03 -8.07
N SER A 91 0.45 14.81 -8.45
CA SER A 91 0.55 15.77 -9.58
C SER A 91 1.56 16.93 -9.41
N ASP A 92 2.11 17.08 -8.20
CA ASP A 92 3.16 18.01 -7.83
C ASP A 92 4.54 17.32 -7.76
N ASP A 93 4.68 16.17 -8.41
CA ASP A 93 5.85 15.28 -8.45
C ASP A 93 6.30 14.68 -7.10
N GLY A 94 5.58 14.97 -6.01
CA GLY A 94 5.76 14.30 -4.73
C GLY A 94 5.14 12.91 -4.68
N TYR A 95 5.03 12.36 -3.47
CA TYR A 95 4.45 11.03 -3.25
C TYR A 95 3.40 11.06 -2.15
N ILE A 96 2.34 10.28 -2.33
CA ILE A 96 1.41 9.92 -1.27
C ILE A 96 1.66 8.46 -0.89
N VAL A 97 1.94 8.22 0.39
CA VAL A 97 2.32 6.91 0.93
C VAL A 97 1.31 6.53 2.00
N LEU A 98 0.68 5.38 1.78
CA LEU A 98 -0.27 4.78 2.69
C LEU A 98 0.40 3.67 3.49
N ALA A 99 0.13 3.61 4.79
CA ALA A 99 0.65 2.59 5.66
C ALA A 99 -0.33 2.15 6.74
N ASN A 100 -0.13 0.94 7.24
CA ASN A 100 -0.77 0.45 8.44
C ASN A 100 0.19 0.62 9.61
N THR A 101 -0.28 1.27 10.66
CA THR A 101 0.43 1.43 11.93
C THR A 101 -0.17 0.52 12.99
N TYR A 102 0.66 -0.08 13.84
CA TYR A 102 0.21 -0.85 14.99
C TYR A 102 0.27 0.02 16.26
N GLN A 103 -0.83 0.02 17.00
CA GLN A 103 -1.07 0.91 18.15
C GLN A 103 -1.27 0.10 19.45
N GLY A 104 -0.69 -1.10 19.51
CA GLY A 104 -0.81 -1.99 20.65
C GLY A 104 -2.26 -2.43 20.88
N VAL A 105 -2.79 -2.08 22.06
CA VAL A 105 -4.11 -2.53 22.54
C VAL A 105 -5.26 -1.99 21.67
N SER A 106 -5.08 -0.82 21.05
CA SER A 106 -6.08 -0.20 20.18
C SER A 106 -6.15 -0.84 18.78
N GLY A 107 -5.21 -1.72 18.44
CA GLY A 107 -5.19 -2.43 17.16
C GLY A 107 -4.40 -1.70 16.08
N TYR A 108 -4.95 -1.67 14.86
CA TYR A 108 -4.30 -1.03 13.71
C TYR A 108 -4.95 0.30 13.39
N GLY A 109 -4.14 1.26 12.96
CA GLY A 109 -4.61 2.51 12.34
C GLY A 109 -3.96 2.73 10.98
N ILE A 110 -4.45 3.74 10.27
CA ILE A 110 -3.90 4.14 8.97
C ILE A 110 -3.00 5.35 9.16
N TYR A 111 -1.76 5.25 8.67
CA TYR A 111 -0.82 6.37 8.57
C TYR A 111 -0.68 6.79 7.11
N LEU A 112 -0.96 8.06 6.84
CA LEU A 112 -0.86 8.65 5.50
C LEU A 112 0.20 9.74 5.50
N ILE A 113 1.12 9.68 4.54
CA ILE A 113 2.24 10.60 4.42
C ILE A 113 2.23 11.21 3.04
N LYS A 114 2.28 12.54 2.96
CA LYS A 114 2.59 13.26 1.73
C LYS A 114 4.01 13.78 1.79
N THR A 115 4.74 13.57 0.71
CA THR A 115 6.12 14.03 0.55
C THR A 115 6.25 14.97 -0.65
N ASP A 116 7.38 15.65 -0.72
CA ASP A 116 7.89 16.22 -1.97
C ASP A 116 8.57 15.14 -2.84
N SER A 117 9.16 15.55 -3.96
CA SER A 117 9.84 14.66 -4.91
C SER A 117 11.17 14.08 -4.40
N LEU A 118 11.74 14.66 -3.34
CA LEU A 118 12.95 14.19 -2.67
C LEU A 118 12.63 13.24 -1.50
N GLY A 119 11.34 13.00 -1.25
CA GLY A 119 10.89 12.18 -0.13
C GLY A 119 11.01 12.90 1.21
N ASP A 120 10.96 14.24 1.23
CA ASP A 120 10.82 14.99 2.48
C ASP A 120 9.34 15.19 2.81
N THR A 121 8.99 15.00 4.08
CA THR A 121 7.61 15.05 4.55
C THR A 121 7.04 16.47 4.41
N LEU A 122 5.92 16.59 3.69
CA LEU A 122 5.12 17.81 3.64
C LEU A 122 4.06 17.81 4.74
N TRP A 123 3.36 16.68 4.90
CA TRP A 123 2.41 16.48 5.98
C TRP A 123 2.15 15.00 6.22
N THR A 124 1.60 14.71 7.39
CA THR A 124 1.13 13.39 7.75
C THR A 124 -0.27 13.44 8.35
N LYS A 125 -1.01 12.33 8.26
CA LYS A 125 -2.35 12.14 8.84
C LYS A 125 -2.45 10.77 9.47
N MET A 126 -3.12 10.72 10.61
CA MET A 126 -3.48 9.49 11.30
C MET A 126 -4.99 9.32 11.26
N TYR A 127 -5.45 8.17 10.77
CA TYR A 127 -6.85 7.78 10.83
C TYR A 127 -6.98 6.55 11.70
N THR A 128 -7.59 6.76 12.86
CA THR A 128 -7.71 5.77 13.92
C THR A 128 -9.09 5.93 14.56
N SER A 129 -9.59 4.89 15.21
CA SER A 129 -10.78 5.02 16.04
C SER A 129 -10.67 4.23 17.34
N ASN A 130 -11.44 4.68 18.35
CA ASN A 130 -11.47 4.01 19.63
C ASN A 130 -12.17 2.65 19.50
N ASN A 131 -11.52 1.58 19.94
CA ASN A 131 -12.04 0.21 19.95
C ASN A 131 -12.37 -0.36 18.56
N SER A 132 -11.80 0.18 17.49
CA SER A 132 -11.89 -0.40 16.15
C SER A 132 -10.53 -0.37 15.49
N ARG A 133 -10.32 -1.30 14.56
CA ARG A 133 -9.12 -1.39 13.74
C ARG A 133 -9.43 -0.73 12.41
N GLU A 134 -8.50 0.07 11.92
CA GLU A 134 -8.50 0.63 10.58
C GLU A 134 -7.35 0.01 9.80
N ILE A 135 -7.69 -0.70 8.72
CA ILE A 135 -6.70 -1.35 7.86
C ILE A 135 -6.84 -0.76 6.47
N ALA A 136 -5.74 -0.20 5.98
CA ALA A 136 -5.59 0.26 4.60
C ALA A 136 -5.08 -0.88 3.71
N TYR A 137 -5.58 -0.92 2.47
CA TYR A 137 -5.14 -1.86 1.44
C TYR A 137 -4.56 -1.17 0.21
N SER A 138 -5.10 -0.03 -0.20
CA SER A 138 -4.61 0.72 -1.37
C SER A 138 -4.98 2.20 -1.29
N ILE A 139 -4.22 3.06 -1.97
CA ILE A 139 -4.53 4.46 -2.18
C ILE A 139 -4.43 4.82 -3.67
N GLU A 140 -5.35 5.65 -4.14
CA GLU A 140 -5.25 6.28 -5.46
C GLU A 140 -5.38 7.79 -5.41
N ASN A 141 -4.78 8.44 -6.41
CA ASN A 141 -5.10 9.84 -6.72
C ASN A 141 -6.52 9.93 -7.25
N SER A 142 -7.19 11.03 -6.92
CA SER A 142 -8.50 11.39 -7.46
C SER A 142 -8.36 12.52 -8.49
N THR A 143 -9.31 12.61 -9.42
CA THR A 143 -9.33 13.64 -10.49
C THR A 143 -9.38 15.07 -9.95
N ASP A 144 -9.93 15.26 -8.76
CA ASP A 144 -10.02 16.52 -8.03
C ASP A 144 -8.77 16.84 -7.18
N ARG A 145 -7.63 16.19 -7.44
CA ARG A 145 -6.36 16.31 -6.70
C ARG A 145 -6.41 15.82 -5.24
N GLY A 146 -7.51 15.21 -4.82
CA GLY A 146 -7.59 14.48 -3.55
C GLY A 146 -7.15 13.03 -3.69
N TYR A 147 -7.55 12.20 -2.72
CA TYR A 147 -7.17 10.78 -2.69
C TYR A 147 -8.36 9.88 -2.37
N ILE A 148 -8.27 8.61 -2.74
CA ILE A 148 -9.17 7.56 -2.29
C ILE A 148 -8.38 6.48 -1.58
N ILE A 149 -8.84 6.09 -0.40
CA ILE A 149 -8.33 4.93 0.32
C ILE A 149 -9.38 3.83 0.26
N TYR A 150 -8.92 2.63 -0.13
CA TYR A 150 -9.65 1.39 0.06
C TYR A 150 -9.07 0.63 1.26
N GLY A 151 -9.96 0.11 2.11
CA GLY A 151 -9.56 -0.51 3.36
C GLY A 151 -10.68 -1.32 4.00
N ALA A 152 -10.52 -1.61 5.28
CA ALA A 152 -11.58 -2.13 6.13
C ALA A 152 -11.51 -1.53 7.53
N SER A 153 -12.66 -1.45 8.20
CA SER A 153 -12.75 -0.99 9.59
C SER A 153 -13.65 -1.88 10.45
N GLY A 154 -13.35 -2.00 11.74
CA GLY A 154 -14.21 -2.72 12.68
C GLY A 154 -13.49 -3.23 13.93
N SER A 155 -14.28 -3.59 14.94
CA SER A 155 -13.79 -4.10 16.23
C SER A 155 -13.52 -5.61 16.19
N SER A 156 -14.56 -6.41 15.92
CA SER A 156 -14.51 -7.87 15.80
C SER A 156 -14.59 -8.36 14.36
N ASN A 157 -15.47 -7.76 13.57
CA ASN A 157 -15.64 -8.02 12.15
C ASN A 157 -15.26 -6.78 11.34
N LEU A 158 -14.30 -6.95 10.43
CA LEU A 158 -13.87 -5.90 9.53
C LEU A 158 -14.88 -5.76 8.39
N SER A 159 -15.38 -4.55 8.21
CA SER A 159 -16.25 -4.17 7.12
C SER A 159 -15.46 -3.37 6.09
N PRO A 160 -15.64 -3.61 4.78
CA PRO A 160 -14.93 -2.86 3.76
C PRO A 160 -15.26 -1.38 3.83
N THR A 161 -14.26 -0.54 3.58
CA THR A 161 -14.41 0.91 3.58
C THR A 161 -13.83 1.53 2.33
N LEU A 162 -14.46 2.63 1.93
CA LEU A 162 -13.97 3.53 0.90
C LEU A 162 -13.96 4.95 1.48
N THR A 163 -12.81 5.60 1.50
CA THR A 163 -12.64 6.91 2.10
C THR A 163 -12.09 7.90 1.08
N LYS A 164 -12.82 8.98 0.80
CA LYS A 164 -12.36 10.09 0.00
C LYS A 164 -11.72 11.14 0.87
N LEU A 165 -10.54 11.58 0.44
CA LEU A 165 -9.78 12.66 1.02
C LEU A 165 -9.68 13.83 0.04
N ASP A 166 -9.55 15.04 0.56
CA ASP A 166 -9.09 16.20 -0.20
C ASP A 166 -7.56 16.15 -0.40
N SER A 167 -6.99 17.16 -1.07
CA SER A 167 -5.55 17.25 -1.33
C SER A 167 -4.68 17.41 -0.07
N ASN A 168 -5.27 17.81 1.04
CA ASN A 168 -4.61 18.01 2.33
C ASN A 168 -4.80 16.81 3.27
N GLY A 169 -5.40 15.72 2.79
CA GLY A 169 -5.71 14.55 3.61
C GLY A 169 -6.84 14.80 4.62
N VAL A 170 -7.79 15.66 4.32
CA VAL A 170 -9.02 15.81 5.10
C VAL A 170 -10.09 14.90 4.52
N ILE A 171 -10.79 14.14 5.36
CA ILE A 171 -11.88 13.26 4.91
C ILE A 171 -13.04 14.11 4.38
N ILE A 172 -13.39 13.91 3.11
CA ILE A 172 -14.57 14.50 2.48
C ILE A 172 -15.78 13.60 2.75
N TRP A 173 -15.63 12.30 2.51
CA TRP A 173 -16.64 11.29 2.84
C TRP A 173 -15.99 9.94 3.10
N ALA A 174 -16.66 9.12 3.91
CA ALA A 174 -16.29 7.73 4.14
C ALA A 174 -17.53 6.84 4.02
N LYS A 175 -17.39 5.72 3.33
CA LYS A 175 -18.44 4.71 3.16
C LYS A 175 -17.97 3.41 3.77
N ARG A 176 -18.87 2.74 4.49
CA ARG A 176 -18.67 1.41 5.07
C ARG A 176 -19.71 0.47 4.50
N TYR A 177 -19.28 -0.70 4.07
CA TYR A 177 -20.13 -1.72 3.46
C TYR A 177 -20.28 -2.89 4.43
N GLU A 178 -21.50 -3.36 4.65
CA GLU A 178 -21.72 -4.46 5.59
C GLU A 178 -21.12 -5.76 5.06
N SER A 179 -20.32 -6.42 5.90
CA SER A 179 -19.97 -7.82 5.70
C SER A 179 -21.12 -8.65 6.26
N ASN A 180 -21.95 -9.25 5.40
CA ASN A 180 -22.96 -10.18 5.90
C ASN A 180 -22.25 -11.29 6.71
N ALA A 181 -22.90 -11.89 7.72
CA ALA A 181 -22.25 -12.71 8.76
C ALA A 181 -21.60 -14.05 8.31
N ASP A 182 -21.41 -14.30 7.01
CA ASP A 182 -20.97 -15.58 6.43
C ASP A 182 -19.46 -15.66 6.11
N GLY A 183 -18.63 -14.76 6.66
CA GLY A 183 -17.17 -14.88 6.54
C GLY A 183 -16.62 -14.47 5.17
N TYR A 184 -16.94 -13.25 4.75
CA TYR A 184 -16.41 -12.63 3.55
C TYR A 184 -14.93 -12.27 3.75
N TYR A 185 -14.05 -12.92 2.99
CA TYR A 185 -12.66 -12.51 2.83
C TYR A 185 -12.53 -11.73 1.53
N ILE A 186 -11.85 -10.60 1.60
CA ILE A 186 -11.54 -9.81 0.42
C ILE A 186 -10.08 -10.07 0.10
N ASP A 187 -9.89 -10.66 -1.06
CA ASP A 187 -8.59 -10.75 -1.70
C ASP A 187 -8.62 -9.86 -2.94
N ASN A 188 -7.51 -9.17 -3.15
CA ASN A 188 -7.08 -8.39 -4.31
C ASN A 188 -7.12 -6.86 -4.27
N LYS A 189 -6.07 -6.37 -4.93
CA LYS A 189 -5.33 -5.12 -4.78
C LYS A 189 -5.70 -4.07 -5.84
N ASP A 190 -6.65 -4.37 -6.72
CA ASP A 190 -6.92 -3.54 -7.88
C ASP A 190 -8.15 -2.66 -7.65
N PHE A 191 -7.86 -1.37 -7.58
CA PHE A 191 -8.81 -0.28 -7.56
C PHE A 191 -8.43 0.64 -8.71
N ASP A 192 -9.35 0.86 -9.65
CA ASP A 192 -9.12 1.73 -10.80
C ASP A 192 -10.15 2.86 -10.84
N LEU A 193 -9.66 4.06 -11.09
CA LEU A 193 -10.46 5.24 -11.40
C LEU A 193 -11.13 5.06 -12.77
N THR A 194 -12.43 5.33 -12.87
CA THR A 194 -13.13 5.38 -14.16
C THR A 194 -13.01 6.77 -14.79
N ASN A 195 -13.06 6.84 -16.11
CA ASN A 195 -12.89 8.09 -16.87
C ASN A 195 -13.91 9.20 -16.54
N ASP A 196 -15.04 8.84 -15.92
CA ASP A 196 -16.08 9.77 -15.45
C ASP A 196 -15.87 10.25 -13.99
N GLY A 197 -14.74 9.91 -13.37
CA GLY A 197 -14.45 10.23 -11.97
C GLY A 197 -15.12 9.30 -10.96
N GLY A 198 -15.76 8.24 -11.43
CA GLY A 198 -16.17 7.11 -10.60
C GLY A 198 -15.00 6.19 -10.24
N TYR A 199 -15.31 5.09 -9.54
CA TYR A 199 -14.31 4.13 -9.08
C TYR A 199 -14.81 2.71 -9.28
N THR A 200 -13.97 1.85 -9.85
CA THR A 200 -14.24 0.41 -9.95
C THR A 200 -13.56 -0.27 -8.77
N ILE A 201 -14.35 -0.90 -7.90
CA ILE A 201 -13.82 -1.81 -6.88
C ILE A 201 -14.07 -3.22 -7.38
N LEU A 202 -13.01 -3.95 -7.71
CA LEU A 202 -13.13 -5.38 -8.00
C LEU A 202 -13.16 -6.14 -6.67
N VAL A 203 -14.36 -6.28 -6.09
CA VAL A 203 -14.55 -7.10 -4.88
C VAL A 203 -14.80 -8.55 -5.29
N TYR A 204 -13.81 -9.43 -5.11
CA TYR A 204 -14.06 -10.87 -5.21
C TYR A 204 -14.85 -11.35 -4.00
N VAL A 205 -16.08 -11.83 -4.23
CA VAL A 205 -16.96 -12.39 -3.20
C VAL A 205 -16.95 -13.91 -3.31
N PHE A 206 -16.19 -14.61 -2.47
CA PHE A 206 -16.21 -16.07 -2.41
C PHE A 206 -17.15 -16.58 -1.30
N LYS A 207 -18.07 -17.48 -1.64
CA LYS A 207 -18.88 -18.24 -0.67
C LYS A 207 -18.15 -19.53 -0.30
N ARG A 208 -17.74 -19.72 0.95
CA ARG A 208 -17.31 -21.05 1.43
C ARG A 208 -18.53 -21.98 1.42
N ARG A 209 -18.55 -22.97 0.51
CA ARG A 209 -19.39 -24.16 0.70
C ARG A 209 -18.65 -25.10 1.63
N TRP A 210 -19.21 -25.34 2.81
CA TRP A 210 -18.81 -26.46 3.65
C TRP A 210 -19.00 -27.75 2.83
N ALA A 211 -17.91 -28.44 2.51
CA ALA A 211 -18.00 -29.81 2.03
C ALA A 211 -18.37 -30.67 3.24
N GLY A 212 -19.68 -30.91 3.42
CA GLY A 212 -20.17 -31.94 4.32
C GLY A 212 -19.49 -33.26 3.95
N ARG A 213 -18.84 -33.87 4.94
CA ARG A 213 -18.26 -35.21 4.87
C ARG A 213 -19.40 -36.18 4.51
N LEU A 214 -19.40 -36.72 3.30
CA LEU A 214 -20.22 -37.88 2.99
C LEU A 214 -19.63 -39.07 3.76
N ILE A 215 -20.48 -39.69 4.57
CA ILE A 215 -20.25 -40.96 5.28
C ILE A 215 -20.35 -42.08 4.25
#